data_AF-A0A7J2J6Y9-F1
#
_entry.id   AF-A0A7J2J6Y9-F1
#
_cell.length_a   1.000
_cell.length_b   1.000
_cell.length_c   1.000
_cell.angle_alpha   90.00
_cell.angle_beta   90.00
_cell.angle_gamma   90.00
#
_symmetry.space_group_name_H-M   'P 1'
#
loop_
_entity.id
_entity.type
_entity.pdbx_description
1 polymer ?
#
loop_
_entity_poly.entity_id
_entity_poly.type
_entity_poly.pdbx_seq_one_letter_code
_entity_poly.pdbx_strand_id
1 'polypeptide(L)' 'KLGQDFFGPNCIFKLLDLGIALGSAVKTASMLNIDNRIMYRVGVAAKRLGMLPEASVIMGIPLSAKGKSIYFDRK' A
#
# COMPACT_ATOMS: atom_id res chain seq x y z
N LYS A 1 16.69 -13.65 -8.91
CA LYS A 1 16.73 -12.34 -9.61
C LYS A 1 16.95 -11.27 -8.53
N LEU A 2 17.95 -10.39 -8.71
CA LEU A 2 18.48 -9.48 -7.67
C LEU A 2 17.36 -8.86 -6.82
N GLY A 3 17.44 -9.07 -5.50
CA GLY A 3 16.39 -8.84 -4.51
C GLY A 3 16.07 -7.38 -4.19
N GLN A 4 15.70 -6.60 -5.21
CA GLN A 4 15.18 -5.25 -5.03
C GLN A 4 13.78 -5.18 -5.64
N ASP A 5 12.77 -5.27 -4.78
CA ASP A 5 11.37 -5.08 -5.19
C ASP A 5 11.07 -3.62 -5.58
N PHE A 6 11.91 -2.68 -5.14
CA PHE A 6 11.88 -1.26 -5.48
C PHE A 6 13.28 -0.74 -5.80
N PHE A 7 13.38 0.26 -6.67
CA PHE A 7 14.65 0.91 -7.04
C PHE A 7 14.97 2.06 -6.05
N GLY A 8 16.26 2.32 -5.77
CA GLY A 8 16.70 3.40 -4.87
C GLY A 8 18.19 3.72 -5.01
N PRO A 9 18.65 4.93 -4.63
CA PRO A 9 18.29 5.67 -3.40
C PRO A 9 16.95 6.43 -3.46
N ASN A 10 16.22 6.44 -2.34
CA ASN A 10 14.99 7.22 -2.17
C ASN A 10 15.20 8.31 -1.12
N CYS A 11 14.66 9.51 -1.36
CA CYS A 11 14.68 10.60 -0.38
C CYS A 11 13.79 10.24 0.83
N ILE A 12 14.37 10.29 2.03
CA ILE A 12 13.65 9.95 3.26
C ILE A 12 12.43 10.85 3.51
N PHE A 13 12.52 12.15 3.16
CA PHE A 13 11.40 13.08 3.30
C PHE A 13 10.22 12.71 2.40
N LYS A 14 10.50 12.29 1.15
CA LYS A 14 9.45 11.83 0.22
C LYS A 14 8.77 10.54 0.70
N LEU A 15 9.53 9.65 1.33
CA LEU A 15 8.98 8.43 1.94
C LEU A 15 8.14 8.74 3.19
N LEU A 16 8.54 9.73 3.98
CA LEU A 16 7.75 10.21 5.12
C LEU A 16 6.41 10.82 4.66
N ASP A 17 6.45 11.68 3.64
CA ASP A 17 5.24 12.27 3.04
C ASP A 17 4.31 11.18 2.48
N LEU A 18 4.87 10.17 1.81
CA LEU A 18 4.11 8.99 1.35
C LEU A 18 3.45 8.27 2.53
N GLY A 19 4.16 8.10 3.65
CA GLY A 19 3.60 7.51 4.87
C GLY A 19 2.42 8.30 5.44
N ILE A 20 2.53 9.63 5.50
CA ILE A 20 1.45 10.53 5.95
C ILE A 20 0.23 10.41 5.03
N ALA A 21 0.46 10.39 3.72
CA ALA A 21 -0.61 10.22 2.73
C ALA A 21 -1.32 8.87 2.88
N LEU A 22 -0.56 7.78 3.03
CA LEU A 22 -1.12 6.44 3.25
C LEU A 22 -1.93 6.38 4.55
N GLY A 23 -1.40 6.95 5.64
CA GLY A 23 -2.07 7.04 6.94
C GLY A 23 -3.41 7.79 6.86
N SER A 24 -3.43 8.91 6.14
CA SER A 24 -4.64 9.72 5.93
C SER A 24 -5.69 8.98 5.09
N ALA A 25 -5.25 8.25 4.06
CA ALA A 25 -6.13 7.43 3.21
C ALA A 25 -6.79 6.29 3.99
N VAL A 26 -6.01 5.52 4.77
CA VAL A 26 -6.55 4.42 5.59
C VAL A 26 -7.47 4.92 6.69
N LYS A 27 -7.16 6.06 7.31
CA LYS A 27 -8.04 6.67 8.31
C LYS A 27 -9.39 7.04 7.70
N THR A 28 -9.38 7.64 6.51
CA THR A 28 -10.61 7.99 5.78
C THR A 28 -11.43 6.75 5.46
N ALA A 29 -10.81 5.69 4.95
CA ALA A 29 -11.49 4.41 4.71
C ALA A 29 -12.12 3.84 6.00
N SER A 30 -11.39 3.88 7.12
CA SER A 30 -11.91 3.42 8.41
C SER A 30 -13.08 4.28 8.92
N MET A 31 -13.08 5.60 8.69
CA MET A 31 -14.22 6.47 9.04
C MET A 31 -15.49 6.12 8.25
N LEU A 32 -15.32 5.56 7.05
CA LEU A 32 -16.41 5.05 6.21
C LEU A 32 -16.76 3.58 6.52
N ASN A 33 -16.26 3.03 7.63
CA ASN A 33 -16.43 1.62 8.03
C ASN A 33 -15.93 0.63 6.98
N ILE A 34 -14.96 1.02 6.15
CA ILE A 34 -14.34 0.14 5.16
C ILE A 34 -13.10 -0.50 5.80
N ASP A 35 -13.07 -1.82 5.82
CA ASP A 35 -11.90 -2.58 6.21
C ASP A 35 -10.75 -2.31 5.23
N ASN A 36 -9.57 -2.04 5.76
CA ASN A 36 -8.41 -1.67 4.95
C ASN A 36 -7.09 -2.02 5.66
N ARG A 37 -6.01 -2.21 4.89
CA ARG A 37 -4.66 -2.47 5.42
C ARG A 37 -3.56 -2.07 4.44
N ILE A 38 -2.62 -1.24 4.85
CA ILE A 38 -1.45 -0.92 4.00
C ILE A 38 -0.64 -2.20 3.72
N MET A 39 -0.41 -2.53 2.45
CA MET A 39 0.28 -3.73 2.00
C MET A 39 1.43 -3.43 1.03
N TYR A 40 2.64 -3.78 1.45
CA TYR A 40 3.85 -3.76 0.62
C TYR A 40 3.74 -4.70 -0.59
N ARG A 41 3.26 -5.94 -0.38
CA ARG A 41 3.24 -6.98 -1.42
C ARG A 41 2.39 -6.59 -2.64
N VAL A 42 1.28 -5.88 -2.41
CA VAL A 42 0.43 -5.37 -3.49
C VAL A 42 1.21 -4.35 -4.32
N GLY A 43 1.97 -3.48 -3.66
CA GLY A 43 2.84 -2.51 -4.32
C GLY A 43 3.94 -3.17 -5.15
N VAL A 44 4.57 -4.22 -4.63
CA VAL A 44 5.56 -5.02 -5.40
C VAL A 44 4.92 -5.66 -6.63
N ALA A 45 3.73 -6.24 -6.48
CA ALA A 45 3.00 -6.81 -7.61
C ALA A 45 2.68 -5.74 -8.67
N ALA A 46 2.18 -4.58 -8.26
CA ALA A 46 1.90 -3.44 -9.14
C ALA A 46 3.16 -2.94 -9.86
N LYS A 47 4.32 -2.92 -9.18
CA LYS A 47 5.60 -2.54 -9.81
C LYS A 47 6.03 -3.56 -10.87
N ARG A 48 5.91 -4.85 -10.56
CA ARG A 48 6.24 -5.94 -11.51
C ARG A 48 5.31 -5.97 -12.71
N LEU A 49 4.06 -5.52 -12.55
CA LEU A 49 3.07 -5.38 -13.62
C LEU A 49 3.22 -4.06 -14.41
N GLY A 50 4.15 -3.18 -14.03
CA GLY A 50 4.38 -1.92 -14.75
C GLY A 50 3.25 -0.89 -14.62
N MET A 51 2.39 -0.99 -13.59
CA MET A 51 1.20 -0.13 -13.47
C MET A 51 1.54 1.34 -13.19
N LEU A 52 2.64 1.60 -12.47
CA LEU A 52 3.15 2.94 -12.17
C LEU A 52 4.63 2.98 -12.53
N PRO A 53 4.98 3.15 -13.82
CA PRO A 53 6.36 3.03 -14.28
C PRO A 53 7.28 4.09 -13.65
N GLU A 54 6.77 5.31 -13.48
CA GLU A 54 7.43 6.48 -12.89
C GLU A 54 7.70 6.34 -11.38
N ALA A 55 6.94 5.49 -10.67
CA ALA A 55 7.03 5.40 -9.21
C ALA A 55 8.23 4.55 -8.78
N SER A 56 9.07 5.09 -7.88
CA SER A 56 10.18 4.34 -7.29
C SER A 56 9.70 3.33 -6.23
N VAL A 57 8.70 3.71 -5.44
CA VAL A 57 8.05 2.90 -4.40
C VAL A 57 6.54 2.94 -4.59
N ILE A 58 5.89 1.80 -4.47
CA ILE A 58 4.43 1.67 -4.59
C ILE A 58 3.92 0.96 -3.34
N MET A 59 2.82 1.44 -2.77
CA MET A 59 2.12 0.78 -1.66
C MET A 59 0.66 0.57 -2.04
N GLY A 60 0.10 -0.59 -1.71
CA GLY A 60 -1.31 -0.87 -1.96
C GLY A 60 -2.15 -0.71 -0.69
N ILE A 61 -3.38 -0.22 -0.85
CA ILE A 61 -4.42 -0.25 0.18
C ILE A 61 -5.60 -1.05 -0.40
N PRO A 62 -5.69 -2.36 -0.14
CA PRO A 62 -6.88 -3.13 -0.47
C PRO A 62 -8.01 -2.70 0.47
N LEU A 63 -9.22 -2.62 -0.10
CA LEU A 63 -10.44 -2.21 0.59
C LEU A 63 -11.44 -3.35 0.60
N SER A 64 -12.17 -3.53 1.71
CA SER A 64 -13.22 -4.54 1.84
C SER A 64 -14.43 -3.95 2.54
N ALA A 65 -15.60 -4.08 1.91
CA ALA A 65 -16.90 -3.70 2.46
C ALA A 65 -17.76 -4.95 2.71
N LYS A 66 -17.18 -5.95 3.38
CA LYS A 66 -17.85 -7.23 3.70
C LYS A 66 -18.23 -7.23 5.18
N GLY A 67 -19.26 -8.01 5.54
CA GLY A 67 -19.70 -8.14 6.94
C GLY A 67 -18.68 -8.77 7.88
N LYS A 68 -17.67 -9.47 7.36
CA LYS A 68 -16.46 -9.89 8.09
C LYS A 68 -15.22 -9.38 7.37
N SER A 69 -14.29 -8.85 8.15
CA SER A 69 -13.04 -8.30 7.64
C SER A 69 -12.10 -9.39 7.14
N ILE A 70 -11.84 -9.44 5.83
CA ILE A 70 -10.90 -10.40 5.22
C ILE A 70 -9.44 -10.20 5.66
N TYR A 71 -9.11 -9.07 6.29
CA TYR A 71 -7.75 -8.78 6.75
C TYR A 71 -7.47 -9.26 8.17
N PHE A 72 -8.53 -9.45 8.96
CA PHE A 72 -8.45 -9.89 10.35
C PHE A 72 -9.05 -11.28 10.58
N ASP A 73 -9.87 -11.79 9.66
CA ASP A 73 -10.35 -13.16 9.67
C ASP A 73 -9.20 -14.13 9.38
N ARG A 74 -8.79 -14.87 10.41
CA ARG A 74 -7.74 -15.90 10.36
C ARG A 74 -8.45 -17.24 10.52
N LYS A 75 -8.67 -17.95 9.41
CA LYS A 75 -8.89 -19.40 9.46
C LYS A 75 -7.62 -20.11 9.89
#